data_AF-A0A7C5ZUS0-F1
#
_entry.id   AF-A0A7C5ZUS0-F1
#
_cell.length_a   1.000
_cell.length_b   1.000
_cell.length_c   1.000
_cell.angle_alpha   90.00
_cell.angle_beta   90.00
_cell.angle_gamma   90.00
#
_symmetry.space_group_name_H-M   'P 1'
#
loop_
_entity.id
_entity.type
_entity.pdbx_description
1 polymer ?
#
loop_
_entity_poly.entity_id
_entity_poly.type
_entity_poly.pdbx_seq_one_letter_code
_entity_poly.pdbx_strand_id
1 'polypeptide(L)'
;MNVYHKVLTKIYEVSGGKESVDVDLVELLKKEGFYSNIDNISKQLEDEGWIAEAGRRYTVRITHWGNMEARRVLAAAPDKATELQKESTKLLNSGRELVLMLEEFESRPDAGKLANIRKAIEGLNQRIGKISDFL
;
A
#
# COMPACT_ATOMS: atom_id res chain seq x y z
N MET A 1 -1.18 -4.91 -3.87
CA MET A 1 -1.23 -4.43 -5.28
C MET A 1 -0.40 -5.39 -6.12
N ASN A 2 -0.93 -5.92 -7.24
CA ASN A 2 -0.17 -6.82 -8.14
C ASN A 2 0.77 -6.01 -9.07
N VAL A 3 1.64 -6.69 -9.83
CA VAL A 3 2.62 -6.04 -10.72
C VAL A 3 1.95 -5.17 -11.78
N TYR A 4 0.85 -5.64 -12.40
CA TYR A 4 0.18 -4.93 -13.47
C TYR A 4 -0.45 -3.62 -12.98
N HIS A 5 -1.13 -3.65 -11.83
CA HIS A 5 -1.66 -2.46 -11.18
C HIS A 5 -0.53 -1.50 -10.75
N LYS A 6 0.60 -2.01 -10.27
CA LYS A 6 1.76 -1.17 -9.97
C LYS A 6 2.24 -0.42 -11.21
N VAL A 7 2.45 -1.14 -12.32
CA VAL A 7 2.88 -0.54 -13.59
C VAL A 7 1.83 0.44 -14.12
N LEU A 8 0.55 0.08 -14.08
CA LEU A 8 -0.55 0.96 -14.49
C LEU A 8 -0.55 2.29 -13.71
N THR A 9 -0.40 2.25 -12.38
CA THR A 9 -0.32 3.48 -11.58
C THR A 9 0.90 4.34 -11.93
N LYS A 10 2.02 3.74 -12.33
CA LYS A 10 3.19 4.47 -12.83
C LYS A 10 2.98 5.09 -14.21
N ILE A 11 2.32 4.39 -15.12
CA ILE A 11 1.92 4.95 -16.42
C ILE A 11 0.95 6.13 -16.20
N TYR A 12 0.01 6.00 -15.27
CA TYR A 12 -0.91 7.07 -14.87
C TYR A 12 -0.16 8.28 -14.30
N GLU A 13 0.83 8.06 -13.43
CA GLU A 13 1.67 9.10 -12.84
C GLU A 13 2.47 9.86 -13.92
N VAL A 14 3.14 9.14 -14.83
CA VAL A 14 3.94 9.74 -15.91
C VAL A 14 3.08 10.49 -16.93
N SER A 15 1.91 9.95 -17.29
CA SER A 15 0.99 10.60 -18.23
C SER A 15 0.19 11.75 -17.61
N GLY A 16 0.17 11.88 -16.27
CA GLY A 16 -0.75 12.77 -15.56
C GLY A 16 -2.22 12.44 -15.82
N GLY A 17 -2.51 11.18 -16.19
CA GLY A 17 -3.83 10.72 -16.61
C GLY A 17 -4.31 11.22 -17.97
N LYS A 18 -3.42 11.82 -18.79
CA LYS A 18 -3.77 12.30 -20.13
C LYS A 18 -3.63 11.18 -21.16
N GLU A 19 -4.72 10.88 -21.85
CA GLU A 19 -4.77 9.86 -22.90
C GLU A 19 -3.96 10.23 -24.17
N SER A 20 -3.51 11.49 -24.27
CA SER A 20 -2.67 11.98 -25.37
C SER A 20 -1.16 11.88 -25.11
N VAL A 21 -0.75 11.46 -23.91
CA VAL A 21 0.67 11.42 -23.53
C VAL A 21 1.25 10.03 -23.80
N ASP A 22 2.29 10.00 -24.61
CA ASP A 22 3.08 8.80 -24.88
C ASP A 22 4.00 8.49 -23.69
N VAL A 23 3.96 7.24 -23.22
CA VAL A 23 4.80 6.74 -22.14
C VAL A 23 5.73 5.66 -22.68
N ASP A 24 7.04 5.84 -22.47
CA ASP A 24 8.05 4.83 -22.78
C ASP A 24 8.06 3.73 -21.71
N LEU A 25 7.49 2.57 -22.06
CA LEU A 25 7.37 1.43 -21.16
C LEU A 25 8.72 0.75 -20.92
N VAL A 26 9.68 0.86 -21.84
CA VAL A 26 11.03 0.31 -21.67
C VAL A 26 11.74 1.02 -20.53
N GLU A 27 11.78 2.35 -20.59
CA GLU A 27 12.45 3.14 -19.56
C GLU A 27 11.71 3.07 -18.22
N LEU A 28 10.38 3.01 -18.23
CA LEU A 28 9.57 2.81 -17.02
C LEU A 28 9.88 1.47 -16.35
N LEU A 29 9.86 0.35 -17.10
CA LEU A 29 10.07 -0.98 -16.52
C LEU A 29 11.53 -1.24 -16.15
N LYS A 30 12.51 -0.60 -16.79
CA LYS A 30 13.91 -0.62 -16.33
C LYS A 30 14.05 -0.02 -14.94
N LYS A 31 13.45 1.15 -14.71
CA LYS A 31 13.47 1.83 -13.39
C LYS A 31 12.79 1.00 -12.30
N GLU A 32 11.72 0.30 -12.65
CA GLU A 32 10.96 -0.52 -11.72
C GLU A 32 11.50 -1.95 -11.55
N GLY A 33 12.55 -2.33 -12.29
CA GLY A 33 13.18 -3.66 -12.20
C GLY A 33 12.40 -4.79 -12.88
N PHE A 34 11.50 -4.48 -13.82
CA PHE A 34 10.62 -5.43 -14.49
C PHE A 34 10.88 -5.60 -15.99
N TYR A 35 11.97 -5.03 -16.52
CA TYR A 35 12.24 -5.01 -17.96
C TYR A 35 12.26 -6.40 -18.61
N SER A 36 12.72 -7.44 -17.92
CA SER A 36 12.73 -8.83 -18.42
C SER A 36 11.35 -9.38 -18.75
N ASN A 37 10.27 -8.77 -18.23
CA ASN A 37 8.89 -9.20 -18.42
C ASN A 37 8.06 -8.22 -19.27
N ILE A 38 8.72 -7.31 -20.02
CA ILE A 38 8.04 -6.23 -20.75
C ILE A 38 6.94 -6.71 -21.69
N ASP A 39 7.17 -7.80 -22.44
CA ASP A 39 6.16 -8.34 -23.37
C ASP A 39 4.90 -8.84 -22.64
N ASN A 40 5.08 -9.55 -21.53
CA ASN A 40 3.96 -10.05 -20.73
C ASN A 40 3.19 -8.88 -20.09
N ILE A 41 3.91 -7.90 -19.54
CA ILE A 41 3.31 -6.73 -18.90
C ILE A 41 2.56 -5.88 -19.93
N SER A 42 3.17 -5.53 -21.07
CA SER A 42 2.51 -4.75 -22.13
C SER A 42 1.24 -5.45 -22.60
N LYS A 43 1.36 -6.75 -22.92
CA LYS A 43 0.23 -7.55 -23.40
C LYS A 43 -0.90 -7.62 -22.38
N GLN A 44 -0.61 -7.90 -21.10
CA GLN A 44 -1.67 -7.95 -20.09
C GLN A 44 -2.37 -6.59 -19.94
N LEU A 45 -1.61 -5.49 -19.93
CA LEU A 45 -2.19 -4.16 -19.80
C LEU A 45 -3.05 -3.77 -21.02
N GLU A 46 -2.68 -4.24 -22.21
CA GLU A 46 -3.45 -4.09 -23.46
C GLU A 46 -4.70 -4.99 -23.49
N ASP A 47 -4.57 -6.26 -23.09
CA ASP A 47 -5.68 -7.23 -23.03
C ASP A 47 -6.78 -6.78 -22.06
N GLU A 48 -6.40 -6.13 -20.95
CA GLU A 48 -7.32 -5.50 -19.99
C GLU A 48 -7.87 -4.14 -20.47
N GLY A 49 -7.39 -3.65 -21.62
CA GLY A 49 -7.79 -2.38 -22.23
C GLY A 49 -7.31 -1.14 -21.46
N TRP A 50 -6.34 -1.27 -20.56
CA TRP A 50 -5.85 -0.16 -19.74
C TRP A 50 -4.86 0.74 -20.47
N ILE A 51 -4.15 0.19 -21.45
CA ILE A 51 -3.25 0.93 -22.32
C ILE A 51 -3.51 0.60 -23.78
N ALA A 52 -3.05 1.47 -24.67
CA ALA A 52 -3.00 1.21 -26.10
C ALA A 52 -1.58 1.46 -26.63
N GLU A 53 -1.12 0.63 -27.56
CA GLU A 53 0.15 0.85 -28.23
C GLU A 53 0.09 2.13 -29.08
N ALA A 54 1.13 2.96 -28.95
CA ALA A 54 1.31 4.18 -29.72
C ALA A 54 2.19 3.92 -30.95
N GLY A 55 2.63 4.97 -31.64
CA GLY A 55 3.36 4.86 -32.92
C GLY A 55 4.73 4.18 -32.87
N ARG A 56 5.20 3.69 -31.70
CA ARG A 56 6.48 2.99 -31.51
C ARG A 56 6.29 1.82 -30.55
N ARG A 57 7.04 0.73 -30.79
CA ARG A 57 7.03 -0.46 -29.94
C ARG A 57 7.31 -0.08 -28.48
N TYR A 58 6.49 -0.59 -27.56
CA TYR A 58 6.54 -0.31 -26.12
C TYR A 58 6.39 1.18 -25.75
N THR A 59 5.94 2.01 -26.68
CA THR A 59 5.43 3.34 -26.35
C THR A 59 3.92 3.22 -26.27
N VAL A 60 3.34 3.60 -25.14
CA VAL A 60 1.93 3.32 -24.84
C VAL A 60 1.22 4.57 -24.35
N ARG A 61 -0.09 4.63 -24.57
CA ARG A 61 -0.98 5.65 -24.01
C ARG A 61 -1.91 5.00 -23.02
N ILE A 62 -2.14 5.67 -21.89
CA ILE A 62 -3.20 5.25 -20.98
C ILE A 62 -4.56 5.49 -21.66
N THR A 63 -5.48 4.54 -21.53
CA THR A 63 -6.84 4.69 -22.04
C THR A 63 -7.75 5.30 -20.97
N HIS A 64 -8.97 5.65 -21.37
CA HIS A 64 -10.01 6.03 -20.41
C HIS A 64 -10.24 4.97 -19.32
N TRP A 65 -10.29 3.69 -19.70
CA TRP A 65 -10.46 2.58 -18.77
C TRP A 65 -9.24 2.41 -17.85
N GLY A 66 -8.03 2.56 -18.40
CA GLY A 66 -6.80 2.55 -17.60
C GLY A 66 -6.75 3.67 -16.59
N ASN A 67 -7.24 4.87 -16.93
CA ASN A 67 -7.36 6.00 -16.02
C ASN A 67 -8.33 5.71 -14.86
N MET A 68 -9.50 5.16 -15.17
CA MET A 68 -10.49 4.78 -14.15
C MET A 68 -9.92 3.72 -13.22
N GLU A 69 -9.27 2.69 -13.77
CA GLU A 69 -8.69 1.60 -12.99
C GLU A 69 -7.50 2.06 -12.16
N ALA A 70 -6.59 2.87 -12.72
CA ALA A 70 -5.48 3.46 -11.97
C ALA A 70 -5.99 4.27 -10.78
N ARG A 71 -7.03 5.09 -10.97
CA ARG A 71 -7.67 5.86 -9.89
C ARG A 71 -8.33 4.94 -8.87
N ARG A 72 -9.01 3.88 -9.30
CA ARG A 72 -9.62 2.87 -8.42
C ARG A 72 -8.57 2.18 -7.56
N VAL A 73 -7.46 1.76 -8.16
CA VAL A 73 -6.32 1.14 -7.45
C VAL A 73 -5.69 2.12 -6.47
N LEU A 74 -5.47 3.37 -6.87
CA LEU A 74 -4.93 4.41 -6.00
C LEU A 74 -5.87 4.75 -4.84
N ALA A 75 -7.19 4.72 -5.06
CA ALA A 75 -8.20 4.92 -4.02
C ALA A 75 -8.38 3.68 -3.13
N ALA A 76 -8.14 2.48 -3.67
CA ALA A 76 -8.16 1.21 -2.94
C ALA A 76 -6.83 0.90 -2.22
N ALA A 77 -5.76 1.64 -2.51
CA ALA A 77 -4.60 1.67 -1.66
C ALA A 77 -5.05 2.21 -0.30
N PRO A 78 -4.73 1.54 0.83
CA PRO A 78 -5.15 2.01 2.13
C PRO A 78 -4.66 3.44 2.30
N ASP A 79 -5.59 4.39 2.43
CA ASP A 79 -5.24 5.76 2.73
C ASP A 79 -4.35 5.74 3.98
N LYS A 80 -3.11 6.21 3.84
CA LYS A 80 -2.14 6.22 4.94
C LYS A 80 -2.72 6.94 6.15
N ALA A 81 -3.54 7.98 5.95
CA ALA A 81 -4.21 8.68 7.04
C ALA A 81 -5.28 7.81 7.72
N THR A 82 -6.08 7.07 6.94
CA THR A 82 -7.08 6.13 7.46
C THR A 82 -6.44 4.95 8.21
N GLU A 83 -5.36 4.35 7.70
CA GLU A 83 -4.65 3.27 8.41
C GLU A 83 -3.90 3.78 9.64
N LEU A 84 -3.26 4.95 9.55
CA LEU A 84 -2.68 5.63 10.71
C LEU A 84 -3.74 5.87 11.79
N GLN A 85 -4.93 6.34 11.42
CA GLN A 85 -6.04 6.55 12.35
C GLN A 85 -6.52 5.24 12.98
N LYS A 86 -6.62 4.15 12.22
CA LYS A 86 -6.97 2.82 12.74
C LYS A 86 -5.94 2.28 13.71
N GLU A 87 -4.66 2.32 13.35
CA GLU A 87 -3.59 1.82 14.23
C GLU A 87 -3.46 2.71 15.49
N SER A 88 -3.65 4.02 15.37
CA SER A 88 -3.71 4.94 16.52
C SER A 88 -4.88 4.60 17.47
N THR A 89 -6.05 4.25 16.91
CA THR A 89 -7.22 3.83 17.71
C THR A 89 -6.96 2.51 18.43
N LYS A 90 -6.32 1.54 17.77
CA LYS A 90 -5.92 0.27 18.39
C LYS A 90 -4.86 0.46 19.48
N LEU A 91 -3.93 1.39 19.28
CA LEU A 91 -2.93 1.76 20.29
C LEU A 91 -3.61 2.31 21.55
N LEU A 92 -4.55 3.25 21.38
CA LEU A 92 -5.34 3.80 22.49
C LEU A 92 -6.08 2.71 23.28
N ASN A 93 -6.77 1.82 22.57
CA ASN A 93 -7.53 0.73 23.22
C ASN A 93 -6.61 -0.26 23.94
N SER A 94 -5.47 -0.62 23.33
CA SER A 94 -4.46 -1.49 23.98
C SER A 94 -3.87 -0.82 25.23
N GLY A 95 -3.68 0.50 25.21
CA GLY A 95 -3.22 1.27 26.37
C GLY A 95 -4.23 1.26 27.52
N ARG A 96 -5.52 1.39 27.21
CA ARG A 96 -6.60 1.27 28.22
C ARG A 96 -6.65 -0.13 28.84
N GLU A 97 -6.50 -1.17 28.02
CA GLU A 97 -6.43 -2.55 28.51
C GLU A 97 -5.22 -2.78 29.42
N LEU A 98 -4.06 -2.22 29.08
CA LEU A 98 -2.87 -2.28 29.94
C LEU A 98 -3.12 -1.62 31.31
N VAL A 99 -3.83 -0.49 31.37
CA VAL A 99 -4.19 0.16 32.64
C VAL A 99 -5.01 -0.78 33.52
N LEU A 100 -6.04 -1.43 32.95
CA LEU A 100 -6.85 -2.40 33.69
C LEU A 100 -6.01 -3.58 34.22
N MET A 101 -5.09 -4.12 33.39
CA MET A 101 -4.19 -5.19 33.81
C MET A 101 -3.28 -4.75 34.97
N LEU A 102 -2.83 -3.49 34.98
CA LEU A 102 -2.01 -2.92 36.06
C LEU A 102 -2.82 -2.76 37.35
N GLU A 103 -4.06 -2.30 37.27
CA GLU A 103 -4.98 -2.19 38.43
C GLU A 103 -5.30 -3.57 39.02
N GLU A 104 -5.56 -4.57 38.17
CA GLU A 104 -5.76 -5.96 38.61
C GLU A 104 -4.51 -6.57 39.25
N PHE A 105 -3.32 -6.19 38.77
CA PHE A 105 -2.06 -6.64 39.35
C PHE A 105 -1.76 -5.95 40.68
N GLU A 106 -2.02 -4.65 40.81
CA GLU A 106 -1.85 -3.90 42.06
C GLU A 106 -2.72 -4.47 43.17
N SER A 107 -4.00 -4.71 42.89
CA SER A 107 -4.96 -5.27 43.85
C SER A 107 -4.63 -6.71 44.29
N ARG A 108 -4.02 -7.51 43.41
CA ARG A 108 -3.56 -8.86 43.74
C ARG A 108 -2.39 -9.26 42.84
N PRO A 109 -1.14 -9.06 43.30
CA PRO A 109 0.05 -9.38 42.53
C PRO A 109 0.21 -10.88 42.32
N ASP A 110 0.40 -11.29 41.07
CA ASP A 110 0.78 -12.66 40.72
C ASP A 110 1.65 -12.72 39.45
N ALA A 111 2.45 -13.78 39.35
CA ALA A 111 3.43 -13.93 38.26
C ALA A 111 2.77 -14.06 36.87
N GLY A 112 1.56 -14.62 36.79
CA GLY A 112 0.81 -14.76 35.54
C GLY A 112 0.34 -13.42 35.01
N LYS A 113 -0.23 -12.57 35.87
CA LYS A 113 -0.60 -11.19 35.53
C LYS A 113 0.60 -10.36 35.12
N LEU A 114 1.73 -10.48 35.81
CA LEU A 114 2.96 -9.79 35.40
C LEU A 114 3.45 -10.23 34.00
N ALA A 115 3.32 -11.52 33.67
CA ALA A 115 3.63 -12.02 32.33
C ALA A 115 2.68 -11.47 31.26
N ASN A 116 1.38 -11.36 31.57
CA ASN A 116 0.38 -10.75 30.68
C ASN A 116 0.66 -9.27 30.44
N ILE A 117 1.01 -8.50 31.48
CA ILE A 117 1.42 -7.10 31.38
C ILE A 117 2.63 -6.96 30.44
N ARG A 118 3.66 -7.81 30.60
CA ARG A 118 4.83 -7.80 29.70
C ARG A 118 4.44 -8.04 28.24
N LYS A 119 3.54 -8.99 28.00
CA LYS A 119 3.05 -9.29 26.65
C LYS A 119 2.26 -8.12 26.05
N ALA A 120 1.45 -7.44 26.86
CA ALA A 120 0.71 -6.26 26.43
C ALA A 120 1.65 -5.09 26.07
N ILE A 121 2.70 -4.86 26.86
CA ILE A 121 3.73 -3.83 26.57
C ILE A 121 4.46 -4.13 25.27
N GLU A 122 4.83 -5.39 25.02
CA GLU A 122 5.46 -5.79 23.76
C GLU A 122 4.53 -5.55 22.56
N GLY A 123 3.24 -5.91 22.69
CA GLY A 123 2.23 -5.62 21.68
C GLY A 123 2.04 -4.13 21.40
N LEU A 124 2.09 -3.29 22.44
CA LEU A 124 2.06 -1.82 22.30
C LEU A 124 3.29 -1.32 21.54
N ASN A 125 4.49 -1.79 21.89
CA ASN A 125 5.73 -1.39 21.25
C ASN A 125 5.73 -1.72 19.75
N GLN A 126 5.25 -2.90 19.38
CA GLN A 126 5.08 -3.30 17.98
C GLN A 126 4.10 -2.39 17.23
N ARG A 127 3.01 -1.97 17.87
CA ARG A 127 2.06 -1.01 17.27
C ARG A 127 2.67 0.37 17.09
N ILE A 128 3.45 0.85 18.06
CA ILE A 128 4.18 2.12 17.95
C ILE A 128 5.11 2.07 16.74
N GLY A 129 5.88 0.99 16.57
CA GLY A 129 6.74 0.81 15.39
C GLY A 129 5.96 0.92 14.08
N LYS A 130 4.81 0.23 13.97
CA LYS A 130 3.94 0.34 12.78
C LYS A 130 3.45 1.76 12.54
N ILE A 131 3.08 2.49 13.59
CA ILE A 131 2.64 3.89 13.48
C ILE A 131 3.80 4.78 13.00
N SER A 132 5.01 4.56 13.51
CA SER A 132 6.20 5.28 13.05
C SER A 132 6.49 5.06 11.56
N ASP A 133 6.21 3.89 11.00
CA ASP A 133 6.37 3.64 9.56
C ASP A 133 5.41 4.48 8.67
N PHE A 134 4.35 5.05 9.27
CA PHE A 134 3.41 5.94 8.57
C PHE A 134 3.76 7.44 8.70
N LEU A 135 4.63 7.83 9.65
CA LEU A 135 5.04 9.22 9.92
C LEU A 135 6.38 9.56 9.27
#